data_AF-S8DHT1-F1
#
_entry.id   AF-S8DHT1-F1
#
_cell.length_a   1.000
_cell.length_b   1.000
_cell.length_c   1.000
_cell.angle_alpha   90.00
_cell.angle_beta   90.00
_cell.angle_gamma   90.00
#
_symmetry.space_group_name_H-M   'P 1'
#
loop_
_entity.id
_entity.type
_entity.pdbx_description
1 polymer ?
#
loop_
_entity_poly.entity_id
_entity_poly.type
_entity_poly.pdbx_seq_one_letter_code
_entity_poly.pdbx_strand_id
1 'polypeptide(L)'
;MRWLPGSLEYQEASRLLTDREYRRSLDELERLVVQRLFELTKAGMSGTGYKMREKITQALKARAEAIKKALNRHNEHALKLQPPRPTLSWKEIVEMAAVADFDLLRETREDIRKQPWTKPLNRRAMNLRFNIERAHEEIARLNVEIRRLLTSMYDEHVDFHIAVQAASTTSPDLAFELEERLRYRNRINEQIALRLIQTSRLTGFTGSLATGLRGLCER
;
A
#
# COMPACT_ATOMS: atom_id res chain seq x y z
N MET A 1 17.75 19.27 45.21
CA MET A 1 17.28 20.42 44.40
C MET A 1 15.78 20.25 44.18
N ARG A 2 14.96 21.24 44.54
CA ARG A 2 13.49 21.20 44.33
C ARG A 2 13.17 22.10 43.15
N TRP A 3 12.62 21.54 42.07
CA TRP A 3 12.23 22.32 40.90
C TRP A 3 11.06 23.24 41.27
N LEU A 4 11.30 24.54 41.20
CA LEU A 4 10.30 25.59 41.48
C LEU A 4 9.74 26.11 40.16
N PRO A 5 8.50 26.63 40.12
CA PRO A 5 7.88 27.12 38.88
C PRO A 5 8.69 28.17 38.08
N GLY A 6 9.58 28.91 38.74
CA GLY A 6 10.48 29.87 38.11
C GLY A 6 11.87 29.34 37.72
N SER A 7 12.21 28.10 38.06
CA SER A 7 13.50 27.50 37.69
C SER A 7 13.54 27.15 36.20
N LEU A 8 14.72 27.24 35.58
CA LEU A 8 14.92 26.94 34.16
C LEU A 8 14.50 25.49 33.88
N GLU A 9 14.88 24.57 34.76
CA GLU A 9 14.61 23.14 34.66
C GLU A 9 13.10 22.85 34.68
N TYR A 10 12.32 23.58 35.50
CA TYR A 10 10.87 23.46 35.52
C TYR A 10 10.22 23.97 34.22
N GLN A 11 10.70 25.10 33.69
CA GLN A 11 10.18 25.68 32.45
C GLN A 11 10.50 24.79 31.25
N GLU A 12 11.72 24.25 31.16
CA GLU A 12 12.13 23.29 30.14
C GLU A 12 11.30 22.01 30.21
N ALA A 13 11.13 21.44 31.40
CA ALA A 13 10.29 20.26 31.58
C ALA A 13 8.82 20.52 31.21
N SER A 14 8.29 21.69 31.55
CA SER A 14 6.93 22.09 31.18
C SER A 14 6.75 22.20 29.66
N ARG A 15 7.76 22.76 28.95
CA ARG A 15 7.78 22.77 27.47
C ARG A 15 7.80 21.37 26.89
N LEU A 16 8.70 20.51 27.38
CA LEU A 16 8.80 19.11 26.92
C LEU A 16 7.50 18.32 27.14
N LEU A 17 6.80 18.55 28.26
CA LEU A 17 5.49 17.95 28.52
C LEU A 17 4.45 18.44 27.51
N THR A 18 4.42 19.74 27.23
CA THR A 18 3.50 20.33 26.25
C THR A 18 3.75 19.77 24.85
N ASP A 19 5.02 19.67 24.42
CA ASP A 19 5.40 19.06 23.14
C ASP A 19 4.97 17.59 23.07
N ARG A 20 5.14 16.84 24.16
CA ARG A 20 4.73 15.43 24.23
C ARG A 20 3.22 15.27 24.14
N GLU A 21 2.45 16.13 24.81
CA GLU A 21 0.99 16.14 24.74
C GLU A 21 0.51 16.46 23.33
N TYR A 22 1.12 17.46 22.68
CA TYR A 22 0.86 17.78 21.29
C TYR A 22 1.10 16.58 20.37
N ARG A 23 2.29 15.95 20.44
CA ARG A 23 2.63 14.77 19.61
C ARG A 23 1.66 13.61 19.85
N ARG A 24 1.32 13.32 21.11
CA ARG A 24 0.35 12.26 21.44
C ARG A 24 -1.03 12.54 20.88
N SER A 25 -1.49 13.79 20.95
CA SER A 25 -2.78 14.17 20.39
C SER A 25 -2.82 14.05 18.87
N LEU A 26 -1.69 14.33 18.21
CA LEU A 26 -1.53 14.15 16.77
C LEU A 26 -1.51 12.66 16.38
N ASP A 27 -0.71 11.83 17.07
CA ASP A 27 -0.65 10.38 16.83
C ASP A 27 -2.04 9.73 17.07
N GLU A 28 -2.79 10.19 18.08
CA GLU A 28 -4.17 9.72 18.34
C GLU A 28 -5.12 10.10 17.19
N LEU A 29 -5.04 11.34 16.71
CA LEU A 29 -5.84 11.83 15.59
C LEU A 29 -5.54 11.04 14.30
N GLU A 30 -4.26 10.88 13.96
CA GLU A 30 -3.81 10.09 12.81
C GLU A 30 -4.34 8.67 12.86
N ARG A 31 -4.16 7.98 14.00
CA ARG A 31 -4.65 6.61 14.20
C ARG A 31 -6.15 6.49 13.95
N LEU A 32 -6.96 7.43 14.46
CA LEU A 32 -8.42 7.40 14.28
C LEU A 32 -8.82 7.63 12.83
N VAL A 33 -8.14 8.52 12.11
CA VAL A 33 -8.37 8.79 10.69
C VAL A 33 -8.01 7.57 9.84
N VAL A 34 -6.86 6.96 10.09
CA VAL A 34 -6.43 5.71 9.42
C VAL A 34 -7.44 4.59 9.65
N GLN A 35 -7.89 4.40 10.89
CA GLN A 35 -8.92 3.40 11.18
C GLN A 35 -10.24 3.68 10.44
N ARG A 36 -10.63 4.95 10.26
CA ARG A 36 -11.81 5.32 9.48
C ARG A 36 -11.63 5.01 7.99
N LEU A 37 -10.45 5.22 7.43
CA LEU A 37 -10.15 4.85 6.04
C LEU A 37 -10.27 3.34 5.82
N PHE A 38 -9.80 2.51 6.75
CA PHE A 38 -9.99 1.06 6.69
C PHE A 38 -11.46 0.66 6.78
N GLU A 39 -12.25 1.31 7.64
CA GLU A 39 -13.70 1.08 7.71
C GLU A 39 -14.43 1.44 6.42
N LEU A 40 -14.06 2.57 5.79
CA LEU A 40 -14.60 2.98 4.48
C LEU A 40 -14.23 1.98 3.39
N THR A 41 -12.97 1.53 3.36
CA THR A 41 -12.52 0.48 2.44
C THR A 41 -13.35 -0.79 2.61
N LYS A 42 -13.59 -1.19 3.86
CA LYS A 42 -14.40 -2.36 4.20
C LYS A 42 -15.87 -2.20 3.81
N ALA A 43 -16.41 -0.98 3.90
CA ALA A 43 -17.77 -0.68 3.44
C ALA A 43 -17.91 -0.86 1.92
N GLY A 44 -16.86 -0.55 1.15
CA GLY A 44 -16.82 -0.69 -0.31
C GLY A 44 -16.57 -2.11 -0.84
N MET A 45 -16.23 -3.08 0.02
CA MET A 45 -15.98 -4.46 -0.42
C MET A 45 -17.27 -5.20 -0.77
N SER A 46 -17.27 -5.87 -1.93
CA SER A 46 -18.31 -6.82 -2.33
C SER A 46 -18.32 -8.05 -1.40
N GLY A 47 -19.49 -8.69 -1.25
CA GLY A 47 -19.65 -9.86 -0.36
C GLY A 47 -19.87 -9.54 1.13
N THR A 48 -20.03 -8.27 1.51
CA THR A 48 -20.41 -7.89 2.88
C THR A 48 -21.91 -8.14 3.13
N GLY A 49 -22.23 -9.08 4.04
CA GLY A 49 -23.61 -9.33 4.46
C GLY A 49 -24.25 -8.15 5.19
N TYR A 50 -25.59 -8.09 5.21
CA TYR A 50 -26.37 -6.96 5.76
C TYR A 50 -25.96 -6.58 7.20
N LYS A 51 -25.91 -7.55 8.12
CA LYS A 51 -25.51 -7.32 9.51
C LYS A 51 -24.12 -6.71 9.63
N MET A 52 -23.19 -7.10 8.76
CA MET A 52 -21.83 -6.56 8.75
C MET A 52 -21.81 -5.11 8.29
N ARG A 53 -22.59 -4.75 7.26
CA ARG A 53 -22.73 -3.36 6.78
C ARG A 53 -23.32 -2.45 7.86
N GLU A 54 -24.29 -2.95 8.62
CA GLU A 54 -24.87 -2.22 9.75
C GLU A 54 -23.80 -1.91 10.82
N LYS A 55 -22.99 -2.91 11.20
CA LYS A 55 -21.88 -2.72 12.14
C LYS A 55 -20.81 -1.76 11.61
N ILE A 56 -20.47 -1.83 10.33
CA ILE A 56 -19.53 -0.89 9.69
C ILE A 56 -20.10 0.53 9.74
N THR A 57 -21.39 0.71 9.43
CA THR A 57 -22.05 2.02 9.50
C THR A 57 -22.05 2.59 10.91
N GLN A 58 -22.34 1.77 11.91
CA GLN A 58 -22.28 2.17 13.32
C GLN A 58 -20.86 2.56 13.74
N ALA A 59 -19.86 1.77 13.34
CA ALA A 59 -18.45 2.05 13.61
C ALA A 59 -18.00 3.38 12.96
N LEU A 60 -18.38 3.62 11.70
CA LEU A 60 -18.09 4.88 10.99
C LEU A 60 -18.66 6.10 11.72
N LYS A 61 -19.90 6.02 12.22
CA LYS A 61 -20.52 7.10 13.00
C LYS A 61 -19.76 7.35 14.31
N ALA A 62 -19.50 6.28 15.08
CA ALA A 62 -18.76 6.38 16.33
C ALA A 62 -17.35 6.95 16.12
N ARG A 63 -16.68 6.54 15.05
CA ARG A 63 -15.34 7.00 14.71
C ARG A 63 -15.31 8.46 14.26
N ALA A 64 -16.34 8.92 13.54
CA ALA A 64 -16.45 10.34 13.19
C ALA A 64 -16.50 11.23 14.45
N GLU A 65 -17.28 10.84 15.46
CA GLU A 65 -17.33 11.56 16.74
C GLU A 65 -16.02 11.47 17.52
N ALA A 66 -15.34 10.32 17.50
CA ALA A 66 -14.02 10.17 18.11
C ALA A 66 -12.97 11.10 17.46
N ILE A 67 -12.98 11.20 16.13
CA ILE A 67 -12.08 12.10 15.38
C ILE A 67 -12.38 13.56 15.73
N LYS A 68 -13.65 13.97 15.86
CA LYS A 68 -14.00 15.36 16.26
C LYS A 68 -13.42 15.70 17.64
N LYS A 69 -13.53 14.77 18.60
CA LYS A 69 -12.96 14.96 19.95
C LYS A 69 -11.43 15.03 19.93
N ALA A 70 -10.79 14.11 19.19
CA ALA A 70 -9.34 14.10 19.05
C ALA A 70 -8.83 15.38 18.34
N LEU A 71 -9.55 15.87 17.34
CA LEU A 71 -9.26 17.13 16.66
C LEU A 71 -9.29 18.32 17.62
N ASN A 72 -10.34 18.43 18.44
CA ASN A 72 -10.44 19.52 19.42
C ASN A 72 -9.27 19.48 20.41
N ARG A 73 -8.96 18.28 20.94
CA ARG A 73 -7.82 18.08 21.84
C ARG A 73 -6.49 18.46 21.18
N HIS A 74 -6.30 18.06 19.93
CA HIS A 74 -5.12 18.43 19.16
C HIS A 74 -4.99 19.96 19.02
N ASN A 75 -6.08 20.63 18.62
CA ASN A 75 -6.11 22.08 18.49
C ASN A 75 -5.83 22.81 19.81
N GLU A 76 -6.34 22.30 20.94
CA GLU A 76 -6.02 22.84 22.27
C GLU A 76 -4.53 22.73 22.60
N HIS A 77 -3.89 21.59 22.33
CA HIS A 77 -2.46 21.42 22.57
C HIS A 77 -1.61 22.22 21.57
N ALA A 78 -2.06 22.35 20.31
CA ALA A 78 -1.40 23.15 19.27
C ALA A 78 -1.26 24.62 19.68
N LEU A 79 -2.28 25.19 20.34
CA LEU A 79 -2.28 26.57 20.84
C LEU A 79 -1.39 26.78 22.07
N LYS A 80 -1.11 25.73 22.85
CA LYS A 80 -0.25 25.80 24.04
C LYS A 80 1.25 25.83 23.72
N LEU A 81 1.63 25.44 22.49
CA LEU A 81 3.01 25.45 22.04
C LEU A 81 3.58 26.87 21.90
N GLN A 82 4.90 26.98 21.96
CA GLN A 82 5.64 28.24 21.76
C GLN A 82 6.65 28.06 20.61
N PRO A 83 6.39 28.62 19.41
CA PRO A 83 5.21 29.40 19.02
C PRO A 83 3.95 28.54 18.82
N PRO A 84 2.75 29.12 18.97
CA PRO A 84 1.50 28.40 18.76
C PRO A 84 1.39 27.92 17.31
N ARG A 85 0.79 26.73 17.14
CA ARG A 85 0.63 26.09 15.82
C ARG A 85 -0.76 26.36 15.23
N PRO A 86 -0.90 26.36 13.90
CA PRO A 86 -2.21 26.49 13.26
C PRO A 86 -3.12 25.33 13.67
N THR A 87 -4.39 25.64 13.89
CA THR A 87 -5.42 24.63 14.18
C THR A 87 -5.88 23.96 12.90
N LEU A 88 -6.36 22.72 13.02
CA LEU A 88 -6.93 21.95 11.92
C LEU A 88 -8.46 22.02 11.96
N SER A 89 -9.05 22.12 10.78
CA SER A 89 -10.48 22.01 10.56
C SER A 89 -10.90 20.58 10.22
N TRP A 90 -12.18 20.28 10.41
CA TRP A 90 -12.75 18.99 9.98
C TRP A 90 -12.58 18.76 8.47
N LYS A 91 -12.72 19.83 7.67
CA LYS A 91 -12.55 19.76 6.22
C LYS A 91 -11.15 19.33 5.85
N GLU A 92 -10.13 19.91 6.49
CA GLU A 92 -8.73 19.53 6.27
C GLU A 92 -8.52 18.06 6.63
N ILE A 93 -9.02 17.57 7.76
CA ILE A 93 -8.92 16.14 8.12
C ILE A 93 -9.55 15.21 7.07
N VAL A 94 -10.69 15.60 6.50
CA VAL A 94 -11.35 14.81 5.45
C VAL A 94 -10.57 14.86 4.14
N GLU A 95 -9.97 16.00 3.83
CA GLU A 95 -9.10 16.18 2.64
C GLU A 95 -7.73 15.52 2.78
N MET A 96 -7.28 15.28 4.02
CA MET A 96 -6.09 14.48 4.35
C MET A 96 -6.35 13.00 4.03
N ALA A 97 -6.38 12.69 2.74
CA ALA A 97 -6.67 11.37 2.20
C ALA A 97 -5.47 10.42 2.29
N ALA A 98 -4.26 10.94 2.53
CA ALA A 98 -3.04 10.15 2.66
C ALA A 98 -2.47 10.26 4.07
N VAL A 99 -1.99 9.14 4.62
CA VAL A 99 -1.32 9.09 5.93
C VAL A 99 -0.13 10.06 5.99
N ALA A 100 0.58 10.21 4.87
CA ALA A 100 1.69 11.15 4.71
C ALA A 100 1.31 12.64 4.94
N ASP A 101 0.02 12.99 4.97
CA ASP A 101 -0.43 14.33 5.32
C ASP A 101 -0.23 14.61 6.83
N PHE A 102 -0.36 13.59 7.68
CA PHE A 102 -0.13 13.70 9.12
C PHE A 102 1.36 13.80 9.46
N ASP A 103 2.23 13.16 8.67
CA ASP A 103 3.68 13.29 8.82
C ASP A 103 4.15 14.74 8.66
N LEU A 104 3.47 15.55 7.86
CA LEU A 104 3.76 16.99 7.71
C LEU A 104 3.43 17.81 8.96
N LEU A 105 2.54 17.30 9.82
CA LEU A 105 2.16 17.94 11.07
C LEU A 105 3.11 17.57 12.21
N ARG A 106 3.93 16.53 12.03
CA ARG A 106 4.92 16.12 13.04
C ARG A 106 6.06 17.13 13.08
N GLU A 107 6.51 17.43 14.29
CA GLU A 107 7.68 18.28 14.48
C GLU A 107 8.93 17.55 14.01
N THR A 108 9.46 17.99 12.88
CA THR A 108 10.83 17.70 12.47
C THR A 108 11.74 18.86 12.92
N ARG A 109 13.06 18.64 12.95
CA ARG A 109 14.03 19.66 13.40
C ARG A 109 13.93 20.98 12.62
N GLU A 110 13.39 20.94 11.41
CA GLU A 110 13.10 22.08 10.56
C GLU A 110 11.61 22.14 10.23
N ASP A 111 11.00 23.33 10.24
CA ASP A 111 9.60 23.47 9.83
C ASP A 111 9.46 23.33 8.31
N ILE A 112 9.27 22.09 7.86
CA ILE A 112 9.09 21.75 6.45
C ILE A 112 7.76 22.23 5.87
N ARG A 113 6.78 22.65 6.70
CA ARG A 113 5.43 23.01 6.22
C ARG A 113 5.43 24.17 5.22
N LYS A 114 6.46 25.02 5.26
CA LYS A 114 6.63 26.15 4.33
C LYS A 114 7.23 25.75 2.98
N GLN A 115 7.71 24.52 2.84
CA GLN A 115 8.38 24.09 1.62
C GLN A 115 7.38 23.94 0.46
N PRO A 116 7.76 24.27 -0.79
CA PRO A 116 6.85 24.16 -1.93
C PRO A 116 6.27 22.75 -2.11
N TRP A 117 7.03 21.72 -1.77
CA TRP A 117 6.62 20.32 -1.92
C TRP A 117 5.65 19.83 -0.84
N THR A 118 5.37 20.58 0.24
CA THR A 118 4.34 20.17 1.22
C THR A 118 2.93 20.54 0.77
N LYS A 119 2.80 21.53 -0.13
CA LYS A 119 1.52 21.99 -0.68
C LYS A 119 0.77 20.80 -1.31
N PRO A 120 -0.50 20.55 -0.94
CA PRO A 120 -1.24 19.37 -1.41
C PRO A 120 -1.27 19.23 -2.95
N LEU A 121 -1.47 20.34 -3.67
CA LEU A 121 -1.48 20.34 -5.14
C LEU A 121 -0.13 19.92 -5.73
N ASN A 122 0.97 20.42 -5.16
CA ASN A 122 2.31 20.10 -5.63
C ASN A 122 2.65 18.63 -5.38
N ARG A 123 2.24 18.07 -4.22
CA ARG A 123 2.41 16.63 -3.94
C ARG A 123 1.60 15.77 -4.88
N ARG A 124 0.34 16.14 -5.16
CA ARG A 124 -0.49 15.42 -6.14
C ARG A 124 0.16 15.43 -7.52
N ALA A 125 0.66 16.59 -7.97
CA ALA A 125 1.36 16.70 -9.25
C ALA A 125 2.66 15.86 -9.27
N MET A 126 3.44 15.89 -8.19
CA MET A 126 4.67 15.12 -8.05
C MET A 126 4.39 13.61 -8.04
N ASN A 127 3.40 13.16 -7.26
CA ASN A 127 2.97 11.75 -7.23
C ASN A 127 2.47 11.31 -8.61
N LEU A 128 1.70 12.13 -9.31
CA LEU A 128 1.24 11.82 -10.66
C LEU A 128 2.44 11.64 -11.60
N ARG A 129 3.38 12.59 -11.58
CA ARG A 129 4.60 12.51 -12.40
C ARG A 129 5.39 11.25 -12.10
N PHE A 130 5.67 10.96 -10.82
CA PHE A 130 6.42 9.77 -10.45
C PHE A 130 5.66 8.48 -10.77
N ASN A 131 4.34 8.46 -10.63
CA ASN A 131 3.54 7.30 -11.05
C ASN A 131 3.65 7.06 -12.56
N ILE A 132 3.69 8.12 -13.38
CA ILE A 132 3.91 8.01 -14.82
C ILE A 132 5.32 7.50 -15.13
N GLU A 133 6.35 8.07 -14.50
CA GLU A 133 7.73 7.62 -14.65
C GLU A 133 7.88 6.14 -14.27
N ARG A 134 7.34 5.73 -13.11
CA ARG A 134 7.32 4.33 -12.65
C ARG A 134 6.49 3.42 -13.55
N ALA A 135 5.39 3.89 -14.12
CA ALA A 135 4.60 3.09 -15.07
C ALA A 135 5.42 2.75 -16.33
N HIS A 136 6.24 3.69 -16.83
CA HIS A 136 7.13 3.40 -17.96
C HIS A 136 8.22 2.39 -17.60
N GLU A 137 8.82 2.50 -16.42
CA GLU A 137 9.77 1.50 -15.91
C GLU A 137 9.11 0.12 -15.76
N GLU A 138 7.89 0.08 -15.23
CA GLU A 138 7.13 -1.14 -15.03
C GLU A 138 6.78 -1.80 -16.37
N ILE A 139 6.47 -1.04 -17.43
CA ILE A 139 6.28 -1.60 -18.78
C ILE A 139 7.57 -2.31 -19.25
N ALA A 140 8.73 -1.68 -19.09
CA ALA A 140 10.01 -2.28 -19.48
C ALA A 140 10.30 -3.56 -18.67
N ARG A 141 9.99 -3.56 -17.37
CA ARG A 141 10.12 -4.73 -16.50
C ARG A 141 9.17 -5.86 -16.90
N LEU A 142 7.90 -5.54 -17.13
CA LEU A 142 6.88 -6.51 -17.53
C LEU A 142 7.22 -7.17 -18.86
N ASN A 143 7.85 -6.47 -19.80
CA ASN A 143 8.32 -7.08 -21.05
C ASN A 143 9.31 -8.24 -20.80
N VAL A 144 10.18 -8.11 -19.79
CA VAL A 144 11.10 -9.19 -19.37
C VAL A 144 10.35 -10.29 -18.63
N GLU A 145 9.44 -9.93 -17.72
CA GLU A 145 8.67 -10.89 -16.93
C GLU A 145 7.72 -11.74 -17.78
N ILE A 146 7.06 -11.16 -18.79
CA ILE A 146 6.21 -11.88 -19.75
C ILE A 146 7.01 -12.98 -20.44
N ARG A 147 8.21 -12.63 -20.94
CA ARG A 147 9.09 -13.61 -21.59
C ARG A 147 9.54 -14.71 -20.63
N ARG A 148 9.90 -14.36 -19.39
CA ARG A 148 10.28 -15.34 -18.36
C ARG A 148 9.12 -16.26 -18.01
N LEU A 149 7.90 -15.72 -17.90
CA LEU A 149 6.71 -16.49 -17.62
C LEU A 149 6.41 -17.49 -18.74
N LEU A 150 6.43 -17.06 -20.00
CA LEU A 150 6.25 -17.96 -21.15
C LEU A 150 7.31 -19.06 -21.21
N THR A 151 8.57 -18.71 -20.92
CA THR A 151 9.66 -19.70 -20.84
C THR A 151 9.41 -20.71 -19.72
N SER A 152 9.03 -20.23 -18.53
CA SER A 152 8.72 -21.11 -17.39
C SER A 152 7.54 -22.04 -17.67
N MET A 153 6.51 -21.57 -18.38
CA MET A 153 5.35 -22.39 -18.76
C MET A 153 5.73 -23.47 -19.77
N TYR A 154 6.59 -23.13 -20.74
CA TYR A 154 7.10 -24.07 -21.73
C TYR A 154 8.01 -25.12 -21.10
N ASP A 155 8.99 -24.68 -20.29
CA ASP A 155 9.91 -25.55 -19.57
C ASP A 155 9.15 -26.51 -18.65
N GLU A 156 8.19 -26.00 -17.86
CA GLU A 156 7.35 -26.83 -16.99
C GLU A 156 6.60 -27.89 -17.80
N HIS A 157 6.03 -27.53 -18.95
CA HIS A 157 5.32 -28.46 -19.83
C HIS A 157 6.24 -29.56 -20.37
N VAL A 158 7.44 -29.22 -20.84
CA VAL A 158 8.44 -30.18 -21.34
C VAL A 158 8.93 -31.09 -20.22
N ASP A 159 9.26 -30.54 -19.05
CA ASP A 159 9.72 -31.29 -17.88
C ASP A 159 8.66 -32.31 -17.42
N PHE A 160 7.39 -31.92 -17.38
CA PHE A 160 6.29 -32.84 -17.09
C PHE A 160 6.17 -33.95 -18.14
N HIS A 161 6.28 -33.62 -19.43
CA HIS A 161 6.20 -34.63 -20.49
C HIS A 161 7.31 -35.67 -20.39
N ILE A 162 8.56 -35.23 -20.14
CA ILE A 162 9.70 -36.14 -19.92
C ILE A 162 9.48 -36.98 -18.66
N ALA A 163 9.04 -36.37 -17.56
CA ALA A 163 8.79 -37.07 -16.30
C ALA A 163 7.68 -38.13 -16.42
N VAL A 164 6.59 -37.81 -17.14
CA VAL A 164 5.51 -38.76 -17.42
C VAL A 164 6.06 -39.94 -18.23
N GLN A 165 6.80 -39.69 -19.32
CA GLN A 165 7.36 -40.78 -20.15
C GLN A 165 8.30 -41.69 -19.36
N ALA A 166 9.18 -41.12 -18.54
CA ALA A 166 10.08 -41.89 -17.68
C ALA A 166 9.32 -42.69 -16.60
N ALA A 167 8.29 -42.09 -16.01
CA ALA A 167 7.45 -42.73 -15.02
C ALA A 167 6.59 -43.85 -15.64
N SER A 168 6.09 -43.70 -16.86
CA SER A 168 5.26 -44.72 -17.53
C SER A 168 5.97 -46.08 -17.66
N THR A 169 7.30 -46.09 -17.76
CA THR A 169 8.09 -47.31 -17.82
C THR A 169 8.32 -47.94 -16.43
N THR A 170 8.35 -47.14 -15.36
CA THR A 170 8.76 -47.58 -14.01
C THR A 170 7.59 -47.74 -13.05
N SER A 171 6.63 -46.81 -13.08
CA SER A 171 5.48 -46.72 -12.19
C SER A 171 4.28 -46.07 -12.91
N PRO A 172 3.32 -46.88 -13.41
CA PRO A 172 2.12 -46.38 -14.09
C PRO A 172 1.25 -45.46 -13.23
N ASP A 173 1.13 -45.73 -11.92
CA ASP A 173 0.32 -44.92 -11.01
C ASP A 173 0.89 -43.51 -10.84
N LEU A 174 2.22 -43.39 -10.73
CA LEU A 174 2.90 -42.09 -10.67
C LEU A 174 2.75 -41.33 -11.99
N ALA A 175 2.84 -42.03 -13.13
CA ALA A 175 2.64 -41.40 -14.43
C ALA A 175 1.23 -40.81 -14.55
N PHE A 176 0.20 -41.52 -14.08
CA PHE A 176 -1.18 -41.04 -14.07
C PHE A 176 -1.35 -39.75 -13.22
N GLU A 177 -0.78 -39.70 -12.02
CA GLU A 177 -0.81 -38.51 -11.16
C GLU A 177 -0.08 -37.31 -11.79
N LEU A 178 1.08 -37.56 -12.42
CA LEU A 178 1.82 -36.53 -13.15
C LEU A 178 1.02 -35.98 -14.35
N GLU A 179 0.30 -36.84 -15.07
CA GLU A 179 -0.60 -36.41 -16.14
C GLU A 179 -1.76 -35.56 -15.64
N GLU A 180 -2.42 -35.94 -14.55
CA GLU A 180 -3.49 -35.15 -13.94
C GLU A 180 -2.97 -33.77 -13.51
N ARG A 181 -1.76 -33.74 -12.92
CA ARG A 181 -1.11 -32.48 -12.53
C ARG A 181 -0.78 -31.61 -13.75
N LEU A 182 -0.29 -32.20 -14.84
CA LEU A 182 -0.02 -31.53 -16.10
C LEU A 182 -1.30 -30.95 -16.71
N ARG A 183 -2.41 -31.72 -16.73
CA ARG A 183 -3.73 -31.24 -17.22
C ARG A 183 -4.19 -30.02 -16.43
N TYR A 184 -4.07 -30.05 -15.11
CA TYR A 184 -4.41 -28.89 -14.26
C TYR A 184 -3.53 -27.67 -14.56
N ARG A 185 -2.21 -27.85 -14.68
CA ARG A 185 -1.27 -26.77 -15.04
C ARG A 185 -1.58 -26.19 -16.41
N ASN A 186 -1.84 -27.02 -17.40
CA ASN A 186 -2.18 -26.59 -18.76
C ASN A 186 -3.44 -25.71 -18.78
N ARG A 187 -4.48 -26.02 -17.98
CA ARG A 187 -5.68 -25.17 -17.87
C ARG A 187 -5.36 -23.78 -17.32
N ILE A 188 -4.49 -23.69 -16.32
CA ILE A 188 -4.03 -22.40 -15.78
C ILE A 188 -3.21 -21.65 -16.83
N ASN A 189 -2.26 -22.35 -17.44
CA ASN A 189 -1.35 -21.79 -18.44
C ASN A 189 -2.11 -21.28 -19.67
N GLU A 190 -3.19 -21.94 -20.08
CA GLU A 190 -4.10 -21.48 -21.13
C GLU A 190 -4.74 -20.13 -20.78
N GLN A 191 -5.27 -19.98 -19.57
CA GLN A 191 -5.86 -18.70 -19.12
C GLN A 191 -4.82 -17.58 -19.06
N ILE A 192 -3.61 -17.88 -18.60
CA ILE A 192 -2.48 -16.94 -18.59
C ILE A 192 -2.13 -16.54 -20.02
N ALA A 193 -1.97 -17.50 -20.93
CA ALA A 193 -1.64 -17.24 -22.33
C ALA A 193 -2.71 -16.37 -23.01
N LEU A 194 -3.99 -16.62 -22.76
CA LEU A 194 -5.08 -15.77 -23.26
C LEU A 194 -4.97 -14.33 -22.75
N ARG A 195 -4.63 -14.12 -21.48
CA ARG A 195 -4.40 -12.77 -20.93
C ARG A 195 -3.18 -12.10 -21.56
N LEU A 196 -2.07 -12.82 -21.75
CA LEU A 196 -0.89 -12.29 -22.42
C LEU A 196 -1.18 -11.89 -23.87
N ILE A 197 -1.99 -12.67 -24.60
CA ILE A 197 -2.45 -12.32 -25.94
C ILE A 197 -3.29 -11.03 -25.89
N GLN A 198 -4.22 -10.90 -24.94
CA GLN A 198 -4.99 -9.67 -24.77
C GLN A 198 -4.08 -8.46 -24.47
N THR A 199 -3.10 -8.62 -23.59
CA THR A 199 -2.11 -7.58 -23.27
C THR A 199 -1.31 -7.17 -24.50
N SER A 200 -0.90 -8.12 -25.35
CA SER A 200 -0.14 -7.81 -26.57
C SER A 200 -0.91 -6.98 -27.60
N ARG A 201 -2.24 -6.94 -27.50
CA ARG A 201 -3.12 -6.15 -28.37
C ARG A 201 -3.36 -4.73 -27.86
N LEU A 202 -2.86 -4.39 -26.67
CA LEU A 202 -3.00 -3.04 -26.12
C LEU A 202 -2.12 -2.05 -26.89
N THR A 203 -2.62 -0.83 -27.05
CA THR A 203 -1.86 0.27 -27.63
C THR A 203 -0.65 0.59 -26.75
N GLY A 204 0.55 0.61 -27.34
CA GLY A 204 1.79 0.86 -26.61
C GLY A 204 2.47 -0.40 -26.03
N PHE A 205 1.97 -1.60 -26.36
CA PHE A 205 2.71 -2.83 -26.05
C PHE A 205 4.04 -2.89 -26.82
N THR A 206 5.14 -3.11 -26.09
CA THR A 206 6.51 -3.16 -26.62
C THR A 206 7.22 -4.48 -26.33
N GLY A 207 6.52 -5.42 -25.69
CA GLY A 207 7.07 -6.72 -25.32
C GLY A 207 7.06 -7.73 -26.47
N SER A 208 7.48 -8.95 -26.15
CA SER A 208 7.44 -10.08 -27.09
C SER A 208 6.77 -11.27 -26.44
N LEU A 209 5.96 -11.99 -27.21
CA LEU A 209 5.35 -13.27 -26.82
C LEU A 209 6.20 -14.49 -27.23
N ALA A 210 7.48 -14.27 -27.52
CA ALA A 210 8.41 -15.37 -27.77
C ALA A 210 8.92 -15.95 -26.44
N THR A 211 9.14 -17.26 -26.41
CA THR A 211 9.86 -17.91 -25.31
C THR A 211 11.34 -17.48 -25.33
N GLY A 212 11.96 -17.52 -24.15
CA GLY A 212 13.41 -17.41 -24.02
C GLY A 212 14.09 -18.71 -24.43
N LEU A 213 15.39 -18.63 -24.71
CA LEU A 213 16.25 -19.80 -24.79
C LEU A 213 16.90 -19.97 -23.41
N ARG A 214 16.80 -21.15 -22.80
CA ARG A 214 17.79 -21.53 -21.78
C ARG A 214 19.14 -21.63 -22.49
N GLY A 215 20.15 -20.95 -21.96
CA GLY A 215 21.52 -21.41 -22.21
C GLY A 215 21.57 -22.85 -21.72
N LEU A 216 21.93 -23.78 -22.61
CA LEU A 216 22.18 -25.17 -22.25
C LEU A 216 23.29 -25.17 -21.19
N CYS A 217 22.90 -25.14 -19.92
CA CYS A 217 23.81 -25.51 -18.83
C CYS A 217 23.74 -27.03 -18.80
N GLU A 218 24.72 -27.65 -19.45
CA GLU A 218 24.97 -29.09 -19.43
C GLU A 218 24.81 -29.59 -17.98
N ARG A 219 23.86 -30.51 -17.77
CA ARG A 219 23.76 -31.30 -16.55
C ARG A 219 24.40 -32.65 -16.77
#